data_AF-A0A7R9FSW3-F1
#
_entry.id   AF-A0A7R9FSW3-F1
#
_cell.length_a   1.000
_cell.length_b   1.000
_cell.length_c   1.000
_cell.angle_alpha   90.00
_cell.angle_beta   90.00
_cell.angle_gamma   90.00
#
_symmetry.space_group_name_H-M   'P 1'
#
loop_
_entity.id
_entity.type
_entity.pdbx_description
1 polymer ?
#
loop_
_entity_poly.entity_id
_entity_poly.type
_entity_poly.pdbx_seq_one_letter_code
_entity_poly.pdbx_strand_id
1 'polypeptide(L)'
;MGFDSEFLSMCRELFPEVVLLDWNEEKYARLQGYLHLSQGEVELCLDLRLPLAQSRIRGCWKARQFLFHSPLSVGKILEESSSPHHLLQQLHLLLREGEKALNTAEPITRMVLSDAEMLRDVETKIGWSHVTWISPDFRDVHLECRDPHGRRHELRIRNRERVHVELPGVGKRELPWKPGTRLNLKDTWDWFVKEVEGFQVFWDAMEELDERLWILDPPSRARLSVDYRRFAAGPGLSIQMVVKPEEPRALPALRFLGPDHLVSPLRDTLHSRLHEWKEEKGLVENLETVLGRELPSGPRDGEMEVETNQECGICYSYRLGDAIPEKSCNEPRCGRPFHTQCLIDWLLSVPSCRQSLNMIFGECPYCNKVSLLSLM
;
A
#
# COMPACT_ATOMS: atom_id res chain seq x y z
N MET A 1 2.72 -37.29 16.22
CA MET A 1 4.18 -37.14 16.41
C MET A 1 4.50 -35.67 16.25
N GLY A 2 5.02 -35.08 17.31
CA GLY A 2 5.31 -33.65 17.38
C GLY A 2 6.78 -33.35 17.11
N PHE A 3 7.30 -32.34 17.79
CA PHE A 3 8.70 -31.92 17.76
C PHE A 3 9.53 -32.66 18.82
N ASP A 4 9.41 -33.98 18.90
CA ASP A 4 10.01 -34.83 19.94
C ASP A 4 11.56 -34.89 19.89
N SER A 5 12.16 -35.68 20.79
CA SER A 5 13.63 -35.83 20.86
C SER A 5 14.25 -36.39 19.58
N GLU A 6 13.52 -37.23 18.83
CA GLU A 6 13.99 -37.77 17.56
C GLU A 6 14.02 -36.69 16.48
N PHE A 7 12.99 -35.83 16.44
CA PHE A 7 12.95 -34.65 15.58
C PHE A 7 14.15 -33.74 15.84
N LEU A 8 14.44 -33.46 17.11
CA LEU A 8 15.57 -32.62 17.50
C LEU A 8 16.93 -33.26 17.14
N SER A 9 17.05 -34.58 17.26
CA SER A 9 18.24 -35.32 16.85
C SER A 9 18.46 -35.20 15.34
N MET A 10 17.41 -35.42 14.55
CA MET A 10 17.47 -35.32 13.09
C MET A 10 17.74 -33.88 12.62
N CYS A 11 17.20 -32.87 13.31
CA CYS A 11 17.53 -31.46 13.07
C CYS A 11 19.05 -31.23 13.16
N ARG A 12 19.68 -31.72 14.23
CA ARG A 12 21.14 -31.54 14.44
C ARG A 12 21.97 -32.30 13.42
N GLU A 13 21.48 -33.45 12.96
CA GLU A 13 22.17 -34.24 11.93
C GLU A 13 22.11 -33.56 10.56
N LEU A 14 20.92 -33.12 10.14
CA LEU A 14 20.72 -32.51 8.82
C LEU A 14 21.20 -31.04 8.77
N PHE A 15 21.19 -30.36 9.91
CA PHE A 15 21.48 -28.93 10.04
C PHE A 15 22.35 -28.66 11.29
N PRO A 16 23.63 -29.05 11.28
CA PRO A 16 24.48 -29.04 12.48
C PRO A 16 24.71 -27.64 13.08
N GLU A 17 24.72 -26.61 12.23
CA GLU A 17 24.94 -25.21 12.64
C GLU A 17 23.63 -24.43 12.84
N VAL A 18 22.49 -25.15 12.91
CA VAL A 18 21.18 -24.58 13.23
C VAL A 18 20.85 -24.85 14.69
N VAL A 19 20.69 -23.77 15.45
CA VAL A 19 20.44 -23.80 16.89
C VAL A 19 18.95 -23.81 17.15
N LEU A 20 18.51 -24.68 18.06
CA LEU A 20 17.16 -24.68 18.60
C LEU A 20 17.02 -23.51 19.59
N LEU A 21 16.18 -22.53 19.25
CA LEU A 21 15.95 -21.36 20.09
C LEU A 21 14.87 -21.61 21.14
N ASP A 22 13.78 -22.25 20.74
CA ASP A 22 12.63 -22.54 21.60
C ASP A 22 11.81 -23.68 20.99
N TRP A 23 11.21 -24.54 21.82
CA TRP A 23 10.34 -25.60 21.32
C TRP A 23 9.33 -26.07 22.35
N ASN A 24 8.21 -26.56 21.84
CA ASN A 24 7.19 -27.30 22.57
C ASN A 24 6.82 -28.53 21.74
N GLU A 25 6.97 -29.70 22.35
CA GLU A 25 6.79 -31.00 21.71
C GLU A 25 5.50 -31.10 20.89
N GLU A 26 4.39 -30.56 21.40
CA GLU A 26 3.08 -30.71 20.75
C GLU A 26 2.68 -29.51 19.89
N LYS A 27 3.43 -28.41 19.90
CA LYS A 27 2.95 -27.13 19.33
C LYS A 27 3.89 -26.50 18.31
N TYR A 28 5.17 -26.36 18.61
CA TYR A 28 6.08 -25.60 17.75
C TYR A 28 7.56 -25.91 18.00
N ALA A 29 8.40 -25.59 17.02
CA ALA A 29 9.84 -25.52 17.18
C ALA A 29 10.39 -24.31 16.41
N ARG A 30 11.20 -23.50 17.07
CA ARG A 30 11.91 -22.37 16.47
C ARG A 30 13.39 -22.68 16.41
N LEU A 31 13.95 -22.66 15.20
CA LEU A 31 15.36 -22.87 14.96
C LEU A 31 15.95 -21.72 14.15
N GLN A 32 17.22 -21.40 14.39
CA GLN A 32 17.96 -20.40 13.63
C GLN A 32 19.43 -20.79 13.56
N GLY A 33 20.04 -20.60 12.39
CA GLY A 33 21.48 -20.69 12.26
C GLY A 33 21.91 -20.67 10.80
N TYR A 34 23.03 -21.32 10.52
CA TYR A 34 23.68 -21.25 9.22
C TYR A 34 23.72 -22.61 8.54
N LEU A 35 23.76 -22.59 7.22
CA LEU A 35 24.04 -23.73 6.37
C LEU A 35 25.32 -23.46 5.60
N HIS A 36 26.26 -24.39 5.67
CA HIS A 36 27.44 -24.39 4.83
C HIS A 36 27.11 -25.05 3.50
N LEU A 37 27.02 -24.25 2.46
CA LEU A 37 26.84 -24.71 1.09
C LEU A 37 28.12 -24.46 0.29
N SER A 38 28.25 -25.12 -0.86
CA SER A 38 29.39 -24.99 -1.78
C SER A 38 29.69 -23.53 -2.20
N GLN A 39 28.68 -22.65 -2.21
CA GLN A 39 28.80 -21.22 -2.56
C GLN A 39 28.88 -20.28 -1.34
N GLY A 40 29.17 -20.85 -0.16
CA GLY A 40 29.35 -20.13 1.11
C GLY A 40 28.19 -20.32 2.09
N GLU A 41 28.20 -19.51 3.14
CA GLU A 41 27.26 -19.62 4.26
C GLU A 41 25.92 -18.94 3.98
N VAL A 42 24.86 -19.60 4.43
CA VAL A 42 23.47 -19.16 4.25
C VAL A 42 22.75 -19.18 5.59
N GLU A 43 22.18 -18.05 5.99
CA GLU A 43 21.36 -17.98 7.20
C GLU A 43 19.95 -18.53 6.92
N LEU A 44 19.46 -19.37 7.83
CA LEU A 44 18.13 -19.97 7.81
C LEU A 44 17.46 -19.86 9.18
N CYS A 45 16.18 -19.45 9.18
CA CYS A 45 15.32 -19.41 10.34
C CYS A 45 14.04 -20.23 10.07
N LEU A 46 13.78 -21.20 10.95
CA LEU A 46 12.64 -22.11 10.87
C LEU A 46 11.69 -21.83 12.04
N ASP A 47 10.51 -21.32 11.75
CA ASP A 47 9.40 -21.18 12.70
C ASP A 47 8.36 -22.27 12.40
N LEU A 48 8.55 -23.47 12.95
CA LEU A 48 7.70 -24.63 12.68
C LEU A 48 6.55 -24.70 13.68
N ARG A 49 5.34 -24.98 13.20
CA ARG A 49 4.11 -25.01 14.02
C ARG A 49 3.22 -26.17 13.63
N LEU A 50 2.43 -26.71 14.56
CA LEU A 50 1.33 -27.60 14.22
C LEU A 50 0.01 -26.81 14.17
N PRO A 51 -0.77 -26.88 13.08
CA PRO A 51 -0.52 -27.64 11.85
C PRO A 51 0.61 -27.07 10.98
N LEU A 52 1.36 -27.94 10.29
CA LEU A 52 2.61 -27.60 9.57
C LEU A 52 2.45 -26.54 8.48
N ALA A 53 1.26 -26.43 7.87
CA ALA A 53 0.92 -25.39 6.91
C ALA A 53 1.07 -23.95 7.48
N GLN A 54 1.04 -23.78 8.81
CA GLN A 54 1.24 -22.48 9.46
C GLN A 54 2.72 -22.16 9.76
N SER A 55 3.63 -23.07 9.42
CA SER A 55 5.06 -22.87 9.62
C SER A 55 5.61 -21.81 8.68
N ARG A 56 6.71 -21.17 9.07
CA ARG A 56 7.40 -20.17 8.26
C ARG A 56 8.88 -20.51 8.15
N ILE A 57 9.35 -20.56 6.91
CA ILE A 57 10.77 -20.74 6.58
C ILE A 57 11.27 -19.40 6.06
N ARG A 58 12.23 -18.82 6.77
CA ARG A 58 12.89 -17.55 6.42
C ARG A 58 14.37 -17.81 6.21
N GLY A 59 15.01 -16.99 5.40
CA GLY A 59 16.45 -17.03 5.25
C GLY A 59 16.95 -15.77 4.57
N CYS A 60 18.27 -15.63 4.54
CA CYS A 60 18.92 -14.53 3.86
C CYS A 60 18.65 -14.56 2.34
N TRP A 61 19.05 -13.52 1.62
CA TRP A 61 18.78 -13.43 0.18
C TRP A 61 19.35 -14.64 -0.60
N LYS A 62 20.49 -15.19 -0.17
CA LYS A 62 21.08 -16.41 -0.75
C LYS A 62 20.16 -17.61 -0.53
N ALA A 63 19.65 -17.83 0.68
CA ALA A 63 18.68 -18.90 0.98
C ALA A 63 17.49 -18.85 0.01
N ARG A 64 16.91 -17.65 -0.17
CA ARG A 64 15.79 -17.44 -1.09
C ARG A 64 16.13 -17.80 -2.53
N GLN A 65 17.37 -17.57 -2.95
CA GLN A 65 17.83 -17.97 -4.27
C GLN A 65 17.87 -19.49 -4.42
N PHE A 66 18.38 -20.24 -3.44
CA PHE A 66 18.35 -21.71 -3.46
C PHE A 66 16.91 -22.25 -3.49
N LEU A 67 16.04 -21.69 -2.64
CA LEU A 67 14.62 -22.08 -2.58
C LEU A 67 13.89 -21.79 -3.91
N PHE A 68 14.28 -20.72 -4.62
CA PHE A 68 13.67 -20.34 -5.90
C PHE A 68 14.06 -21.28 -7.05
N HIS A 69 15.30 -21.77 -7.09
CA HIS A 69 15.78 -22.64 -8.18
C HIS A 69 15.48 -24.13 -7.94
N SER A 70 14.99 -24.48 -6.74
CA SER A 70 14.57 -25.84 -6.46
C SER A 70 13.27 -26.17 -7.21
N PRO A 71 13.14 -27.38 -7.78
CA PRO A 71 11.89 -27.83 -8.39
C PRO A 71 10.76 -28.06 -7.36
N LEU A 72 11.09 -28.03 -6.07
CA LEU A 72 10.15 -28.17 -4.95
C LEU A 72 9.77 -26.80 -4.39
N SER A 73 8.49 -26.59 -4.10
CA SER A 73 7.98 -25.36 -3.48
C SER A 73 7.89 -25.51 -1.96
N VAL A 74 8.33 -24.48 -1.23
CA VAL A 74 8.19 -24.41 0.23
C VAL A 74 6.73 -24.54 0.65
N GLY A 75 5.80 -23.85 -0.03
CA GLY A 75 4.38 -23.92 0.30
C GLY A 75 3.83 -25.34 0.17
N LYS A 76 4.18 -26.02 -0.94
CA LYS A 76 3.77 -27.41 -1.19
C LYS A 76 4.32 -28.38 -0.15
N ILE A 77 5.59 -28.23 0.23
CA ILE A 77 6.20 -29.04 1.29
C ILE A 77 5.49 -28.81 2.63
N LEU A 78 5.17 -27.57 2.99
CA LEU A 78 4.47 -27.26 4.25
C LEU A 78 3.07 -27.86 4.31
N GLU A 79 2.36 -27.92 3.18
CA GLU A 79 1.01 -28.46 3.07
C GLU A 79 0.99 -30.00 3.02
N GLU A 80 1.93 -30.62 2.30
CA GLU A 80 1.97 -32.07 2.06
C GLU A 80 2.76 -32.84 3.13
N SER A 81 3.49 -32.15 4.01
CA SER A 81 4.25 -32.79 5.07
C SER A 81 3.33 -33.41 6.12
N SER A 82 3.33 -34.74 6.17
CA SER A 82 2.58 -35.56 7.14
C SER A 82 3.10 -35.48 8.58
N SER A 83 4.35 -35.07 8.79
CA SER A 83 4.95 -34.95 10.12
C SER A 83 6.10 -33.94 10.14
N PRO A 84 6.48 -33.42 11.33
CA PRO A 84 7.66 -32.54 11.46
C PRO A 84 8.95 -33.19 10.93
N HIS A 85 9.06 -34.52 11.08
CA HIS A 85 10.17 -35.29 10.55
C HIS A 85 10.19 -35.29 9.02
N HIS A 86 9.04 -35.57 8.41
CA HIS A 86 8.89 -35.55 6.96
C HIS A 86 9.21 -34.15 6.40
N LEU A 87 8.78 -33.10 7.09
CA LEU A 87 9.08 -31.72 6.72
C LEU A 87 10.59 -31.42 6.68
N LEU A 88 11.35 -31.84 7.70
CA LEU A 88 12.80 -31.62 7.73
C LEU A 88 13.52 -32.33 6.59
N GLN A 89 13.11 -33.56 6.27
CA GLN A 89 13.68 -34.32 5.15
C GLN A 89 13.39 -33.65 3.82
N GLN A 90 12.14 -33.20 3.61
CA GLN A 90 11.74 -32.47 2.41
C GLN A 90 12.46 -31.12 2.29
N LEU A 91 12.65 -30.40 3.40
CA LEU A 91 13.41 -29.15 3.43
C LEU A 91 14.87 -29.38 3.07
N HIS A 92 15.50 -30.42 3.64
CA HIS A 92 16.88 -30.78 3.32
C HIS A 92 17.04 -31.14 1.84
N LEU A 93 16.10 -31.91 1.28
CA LEU A 93 16.07 -32.24 -0.14
C LEU A 93 15.90 -30.99 -1.01
N LEU A 94 14.94 -30.11 -0.68
CA LEU A 94 14.68 -28.88 -1.41
C LEU A 94 15.95 -28.02 -1.50
N LEU A 95 16.64 -27.83 -0.37
CA LEU A 95 17.87 -27.03 -0.31
C LEU A 95 19.00 -27.65 -1.14
N ARG A 96 19.18 -28.98 -1.09
CA ARG A 96 20.20 -29.68 -1.89
C ARG A 96 19.90 -29.66 -3.39
N GLU A 97 18.65 -29.83 -3.79
CA GLU A 97 18.27 -29.74 -5.20
C GLU A 97 18.39 -28.30 -5.74
N GLY A 98 18.08 -27.30 -4.90
CA GLY A 98 18.34 -25.90 -5.23
C GLY A 98 19.84 -25.58 -5.39
N GLU A 99 20.69 -26.14 -4.52
CA GLU A 99 22.15 -26.03 -4.64
C GLU A 99 22.69 -26.70 -5.90
N LYS A 100 22.25 -27.93 -6.19
CA LYS A 100 22.60 -28.63 -7.43
C LYS A 100 22.18 -27.82 -8.64
N ALA A 101 20.94 -27.33 -8.68
CA ALA A 101 20.44 -26.51 -9.78
C ALA A 101 21.27 -25.25 -9.98
N LEU A 102 21.75 -24.61 -8.91
CA LEU A 102 22.62 -23.43 -9.00
C LEU A 102 24.06 -23.74 -9.44
N ASN A 103 24.53 -24.96 -9.17
CA ASN A 103 25.88 -25.40 -9.57
C ASN A 103 25.91 -26.03 -10.98
N THR A 104 24.81 -26.65 -11.41
CA THR A 104 24.67 -27.25 -12.75
C THR A 104 24.01 -26.31 -13.76
N ALA A 105 23.37 -25.24 -13.28
CA ALA A 105 23.10 -24.12 -14.15
C ALA A 105 24.44 -23.70 -14.75
N GLU A 106 24.57 -23.81 -16.08
CA GLU A 106 25.53 -22.99 -16.81
C GLU A 106 25.48 -21.60 -16.18
N PRO A 107 26.64 -20.95 -15.93
CA PRO A 107 26.63 -19.64 -15.29
C PRO A 107 25.55 -18.87 -16.01
N ILE A 108 24.49 -18.50 -15.29
CA ILE A 108 23.48 -17.63 -15.86
C ILE A 108 24.36 -16.45 -16.23
N THR A 109 24.70 -16.32 -17.51
CA THR A 109 25.15 -15.09 -18.11
C THR A 109 23.96 -14.24 -17.80
N ARG A 110 24.00 -13.58 -16.64
CA ARG A 110 22.96 -12.72 -16.11
C ARG A 110 22.56 -11.93 -17.33
N MET A 111 21.36 -12.20 -17.85
CA MET A 111 20.84 -11.61 -19.08
C MET A 111 20.52 -10.14 -18.77
N VAL A 112 21.57 -9.43 -18.40
CA VAL A 112 21.61 -8.09 -17.90
C VAL A 112 22.16 -7.28 -19.05
N LEU A 113 21.51 -6.16 -19.34
CA LEU A 113 21.97 -5.25 -20.38
C LEU A 113 23.45 -4.90 -20.14
N SER A 114 24.29 -5.08 -21.16
CA SER A 114 25.63 -4.52 -21.12
C SER A 114 25.56 -2.99 -21.19
N ASP A 115 26.59 -2.32 -20.70
CA ASP A 115 26.70 -0.86 -20.69
C ASP A 115 26.50 -0.31 -22.11
N ALA A 116 27.13 -0.95 -23.10
CA ALA A 116 27.03 -0.57 -24.50
C ALA A 116 25.62 -0.79 -25.09
N GLU A 117 24.91 -1.85 -24.69
CA GLU A 117 23.54 -2.08 -25.15
C GLU A 117 22.57 -1.06 -24.55
N MET A 118 22.71 -0.75 -23.26
CA MET A 118 21.89 0.25 -22.59
C MET A 118 22.07 1.62 -23.22
N LEU A 119 23.33 2.04 -23.43
CA LEU A 119 23.64 3.32 -24.09
C LEU A 119 23.14 3.36 -25.53
N ARG A 120 23.28 2.27 -26.29
CA ARG A 120 22.73 2.18 -27.66
C ARG A 120 21.20 2.26 -27.66
N ASP A 121 20.52 1.59 -26.75
CA ASP A 121 19.06 1.64 -26.67
C ASP A 121 18.58 3.06 -26.32
N VAL A 122 19.26 3.74 -25.38
CA VAL A 122 19.00 5.15 -25.08
C VAL A 122 19.25 6.04 -26.29
N GLU A 123 20.37 5.88 -26.98
CA GLU A 123 20.75 6.75 -28.11
C GLU A 123 19.85 6.56 -29.32
N THR A 124 19.54 5.30 -29.68
CA THR A 124 18.93 4.96 -30.97
C THR A 124 17.44 4.68 -30.91
N LYS A 125 16.91 4.25 -29.75
CA LYS A 125 15.52 3.80 -29.63
C LYS A 125 14.65 4.67 -28.74
N ILE A 126 15.20 5.24 -27.66
CA ILE A 126 14.44 6.03 -26.67
C ILE A 126 14.66 7.52 -26.87
N GLY A 127 15.91 7.95 -26.97
CA GLY A 127 16.33 9.34 -27.07
C GLY A 127 16.83 9.90 -25.73
N TRP A 128 17.95 10.63 -25.79
CA TRP A 128 18.58 11.28 -24.64
C TRP A 128 17.70 12.34 -23.96
N SER A 129 16.72 12.90 -24.66
CA SER A 129 15.75 13.86 -24.11
C SER A 129 14.90 13.29 -22.99
N HIS A 130 14.75 11.97 -22.92
CA HIS A 130 13.98 11.29 -21.88
C HIS A 130 14.84 10.87 -20.69
N VAL A 131 16.16 11.00 -20.76
CA VAL A 131 17.05 10.59 -19.67
C VAL A 131 17.17 11.74 -18.67
N THR A 132 16.77 11.48 -17.42
CA THR A 132 16.94 12.46 -16.33
C THR A 132 18.21 12.21 -15.53
N TRP A 133 18.59 10.94 -15.36
CA TRP A 133 19.78 10.55 -14.59
C TRP A 133 20.27 9.15 -14.96
N ILE A 134 21.59 8.95 -14.92
CA ILE A 134 22.26 7.65 -15.07
C ILE A 134 23.34 7.55 -14.00
N SER A 135 23.45 6.39 -13.34
CA SER A 135 24.51 6.17 -12.36
C SER A 135 25.91 6.07 -13.00
N PRO A 136 26.99 6.44 -12.30
CA PRO A 136 28.35 6.38 -12.87
C PRO A 136 28.82 4.98 -13.30
N ASP A 137 28.26 3.93 -12.69
CA ASP A 137 28.50 2.52 -13.01
C ASP A 137 27.50 1.96 -14.03
N PHE A 138 26.67 2.83 -14.62
CA PHE A 138 25.65 2.51 -15.62
C PHE A 138 24.66 1.43 -15.17
N ARG A 139 24.47 1.23 -13.87
CA ARG A 139 23.56 0.21 -13.32
C ARG A 139 22.14 0.72 -13.14
N ASP A 140 22.00 2.02 -12.92
CA ASP A 140 20.73 2.66 -12.71
C ASP A 140 20.49 3.71 -13.81
N VAL A 141 19.27 3.72 -14.35
CA VAL A 141 18.82 4.69 -15.36
C VAL A 141 17.44 5.18 -14.96
N HIS A 142 17.28 6.50 -14.96
CA HIS A 142 16.00 7.16 -14.73
C HIS A 142 15.56 7.83 -16.04
N LEU A 143 14.35 7.52 -16.47
CA LEU A 143 13.72 8.07 -17.65
C LEU A 143 12.48 8.87 -17.25
N GLU A 144 12.16 9.92 -17.99
CA GLU A 144 10.97 10.75 -17.81
C GLU A 144 10.17 10.87 -19.10
N CYS A 145 8.85 10.72 -18.98
CA CYS A 145 7.92 11.22 -19.98
C CYS A 145 7.04 12.32 -19.38
N ARG A 146 6.50 13.17 -20.26
CA ARG A 146 5.44 14.10 -19.92
C ARG A 146 4.19 13.70 -20.66
N ASP A 147 3.08 13.72 -19.98
CA ASP A 147 1.79 13.45 -20.61
C ASP A 147 1.22 14.69 -21.33
N PRO A 148 0.08 14.59 -22.03
CA PRO A 148 -0.51 15.71 -22.78
C PRO A 148 -0.80 16.95 -21.93
N HIS A 149 -0.99 16.80 -20.62
CA HIS A 149 -1.25 17.89 -19.68
C HIS A 149 0.05 18.43 -19.03
N GLY A 150 1.21 17.91 -19.45
CA GLY A 150 2.53 18.35 -18.99
C GLY A 150 2.96 17.77 -17.64
N ARG A 151 2.21 16.81 -17.09
CA ARG A 151 2.56 16.13 -15.83
C ARG A 151 3.78 15.24 -16.07
N ARG A 152 4.72 15.27 -15.13
CA ARG A 152 5.99 14.53 -15.23
C ARG A 152 5.84 13.14 -14.60
N HIS A 153 6.24 12.11 -15.34
CA HIS A 153 6.21 10.71 -14.90
C HIS A 153 7.60 10.11 -15.03
N GLU A 154 8.07 9.41 -13.98
CA GLU A 154 9.43 8.87 -13.91
C GLU A 154 9.44 7.33 -13.90
N LEU A 155 10.26 6.76 -14.77
CA LEU A 155 10.59 5.34 -14.83
C LEU A 155 12.00 5.13 -14.26
N ARG A 156 12.13 4.36 -13.18
CA ARG A 156 13.44 4.08 -12.56
C ARG A 156 13.82 2.63 -12.75
N ILE A 157 14.95 2.39 -13.40
CA ILE A 157 15.52 1.06 -13.60
C ILE A 157 16.77 0.97 -12.76
N ARG A 158 16.81 0.03 -11.83
CA ARG A 158 17.93 -0.18 -10.89
C ARG A 158 18.60 -1.52 -11.09
N ASN A 159 19.92 -1.54 -10.94
CA ASN A 159 20.77 -2.72 -11.13
C ASN A 159 20.50 -3.46 -12.46
N ARG A 160 20.02 -2.73 -13.48
CA ARG A 160 19.67 -3.24 -14.83
C ARG A 160 18.67 -4.40 -14.87
N GLU A 161 17.97 -4.66 -13.78
CA GLU A 161 17.03 -5.78 -13.64
C GLU A 161 15.76 -5.40 -12.87
N ARG A 162 15.85 -4.41 -11.97
CA ARG A 162 14.75 -4.00 -11.10
C ARG A 162 14.12 -2.75 -11.66
N VAL A 163 13.01 -2.91 -12.37
CA VAL A 163 12.20 -1.77 -12.79
C VAL A 163 11.26 -1.39 -11.66
N HIS A 164 11.27 -0.11 -11.33
CA HIS A 164 10.36 0.51 -10.39
C HIS A 164 9.59 1.60 -11.12
N VAL A 165 8.29 1.38 -11.24
CA VAL A 165 7.33 2.36 -11.75
C VAL A 165 6.34 2.63 -10.65
N GLU A 166 6.28 3.90 -10.25
CA GLU A 166 5.28 4.42 -9.35
C GLU A 166 4.64 5.62 -10.05
N LEU A 167 3.36 5.45 -10.40
CA LEU A 167 2.60 6.48 -11.09
C LEU A 167 1.89 7.35 -10.05
N PRO A 168 1.89 8.69 -10.19
CA PRO A 168 1.29 9.58 -9.19
C PRO A 168 -0.19 9.28 -8.96
N GLY A 169 -0.58 9.03 -7.71
CA GLY A 169 -1.96 8.69 -7.34
C GLY A 169 -2.42 7.30 -7.78
N VAL A 170 -1.68 6.59 -8.63
CA VAL A 170 -1.99 5.22 -9.06
C VAL A 170 -1.20 4.19 -8.25
N GLY A 171 0.00 4.56 -7.81
CA GLY A 171 0.89 3.70 -7.03
C GLY A 171 1.78 2.83 -7.91
N LYS A 172 2.30 1.74 -7.32
CA LYS A 172 3.28 0.87 -7.95
C LYS A 172 2.64 0.02 -9.05
N ARG A 173 3.25 0.02 -10.24
CA ARG A 173 2.80 -0.82 -11.37
C ARG A 173 3.58 -2.12 -11.47
N GLU A 174 2.86 -3.20 -11.78
CA GLU A 174 3.47 -4.49 -12.08
C GLU A 174 3.92 -4.55 -13.54
N LEU A 175 5.11 -5.08 -13.77
CA LEU A 175 5.64 -5.23 -15.12
C LEU A 175 4.92 -6.39 -15.83
N PRO A 176 4.71 -6.30 -17.15
CA PRO A 176 4.06 -7.36 -17.92
C PRO A 176 4.97 -8.58 -18.15
N TRP A 177 6.26 -8.52 -17.80
CA TRP A 177 7.21 -9.64 -17.95
C TRP A 177 7.65 -10.22 -16.61
N LYS A 178 8.02 -11.51 -16.63
CA LYS A 178 8.39 -12.28 -15.43
C LYS A 178 9.78 -11.87 -14.91
N PRO A 179 10.01 -11.86 -13.58
CA PRO A 179 11.35 -11.75 -13.01
C PRO A 179 12.28 -12.82 -13.59
N GLY A 180 13.47 -12.42 -14.07
CA GLY A 180 14.46 -13.32 -14.66
C GLY A 180 14.45 -13.39 -16.19
N THR A 181 13.50 -12.76 -16.88
CA THR A 181 13.63 -12.50 -18.33
C THR A 181 14.60 -11.36 -18.59
N ARG A 182 15.34 -11.42 -19.70
CA ARG A 182 16.21 -10.32 -20.15
C ARG A 182 15.40 -9.01 -20.24
N LEU A 183 15.85 -7.96 -19.56
CA LEU A 183 15.25 -6.64 -19.66
C LEU A 183 15.50 -6.06 -21.06
N ASN A 184 14.43 -5.71 -21.79
CA ASN A 184 14.51 -4.89 -22.99
C ASN A 184 14.15 -3.45 -22.60
N LEU A 185 15.12 -2.54 -22.69
CA LEU A 185 14.95 -1.16 -22.25
C LEU A 185 13.88 -0.42 -23.07
N LYS A 186 13.82 -0.68 -24.39
CA LYS A 186 12.83 -0.08 -25.29
C LYS A 186 11.42 -0.59 -25.00
N ASP A 187 11.24 -1.90 -24.86
CA ASP A 187 9.91 -2.46 -24.56
C ASP A 187 9.42 -1.99 -23.19
N THR A 188 10.33 -1.84 -22.22
CA THR A 188 10.05 -1.29 -20.90
C THR A 188 9.59 0.16 -20.98
N TRP A 189 10.28 0.97 -21.78
CA TRP A 189 9.92 2.35 -22.03
C TRP A 189 8.56 2.48 -22.72
N ASP A 190 8.31 1.69 -23.78
CA ASP A 190 7.05 1.74 -24.51
C ASP A 190 5.87 1.31 -23.65
N TRP A 191 6.05 0.26 -22.85
CA TRP A 191 5.05 -0.14 -21.88
C TRP A 191 4.79 0.97 -20.86
N PHE A 192 5.83 1.60 -20.32
CA PHE A 192 5.68 2.69 -19.36
C PHE A 192 4.91 3.89 -19.94
N VAL A 193 5.25 4.32 -21.15
CA VAL A 193 4.52 5.38 -21.86
C VAL A 193 3.06 4.99 -22.06
N LYS A 194 2.79 3.75 -22.45
CA LYS A 194 1.42 3.24 -22.62
C LYS A 194 0.63 3.19 -21.30
N GLU A 195 1.27 2.84 -20.18
CA GLU A 195 0.61 2.92 -18.86
C GLU A 195 0.23 4.37 -18.54
N VAL A 196 1.14 5.33 -18.77
CA VAL A 196 0.85 6.77 -18.57
C VAL A 196 -0.32 7.22 -19.47
N GLU A 197 -0.36 6.78 -20.73
CA GLU A 197 -1.51 7.07 -21.60
C GLU A 197 -2.81 6.43 -21.07
N GLY A 198 -2.74 5.23 -20.50
CA GLY A 198 -3.90 4.51 -19.97
C GLY A 198 -4.57 5.17 -18.76
N PHE A 199 -3.83 5.94 -17.95
CA PHE A 199 -4.35 6.59 -16.73
C PHE A 199 -4.75 8.06 -16.92
N GLN A 200 -4.77 8.59 -18.14
CA GLN A 200 -5.17 9.99 -18.38
C GLN A 200 -6.58 10.29 -17.84
N VAL A 201 -7.55 9.39 -18.06
CA VAL A 201 -8.93 9.56 -17.57
C VAL A 201 -9.00 9.69 -16.05
N PHE A 202 -8.10 9.00 -15.32
CA PHE A 202 -8.00 9.11 -13.87
C PHE A 202 -7.49 10.48 -13.45
N TRP A 203 -6.35 10.93 -14.00
CA TRP A 203 -5.82 12.24 -13.61
C TRP A 203 -6.74 13.38 -14.02
N ASP A 204 -7.41 13.29 -15.17
CA ASP A 204 -8.38 14.29 -15.61
C ASP A 204 -9.62 14.32 -14.68
N ALA A 205 -10.05 13.16 -14.17
CA ALA A 205 -11.12 13.09 -13.17
C ALA A 205 -10.68 13.70 -11.82
N MET A 206 -9.43 13.50 -11.40
CA MET A 206 -8.90 14.10 -10.18
C MET A 206 -8.74 15.62 -10.31
N GLU A 207 -8.34 16.11 -11.49
CA GLU A 207 -8.28 17.55 -11.80
C GLU A 207 -9.66 18.19 -11.82
N GLU A 208 -10.69 17.51 -12.37
CA GLU A 208 -12.08 17.97 -12.29
C GLU A 208 -12.50 18.27 -10.84
N LEU A 209 -12.13 17.39 -9.89
CA LEU A 209 -12.41 17.59 -8.47
C LEU A 209 -11.65 18.79 -7.91
N ASP A 210 -10.38 18.90 -8.25
CA ASP A 210 -9.49 19.96 -7.76
C ASP A 210 -9.91 21.36 -8.24
N GLU A 211 -10.48 21.45 -9.44
CA GLU A 211 -10.95 22.69 -10.06
C GLU A 211 -12.35 23.10 -9.60
N ARG A 212 -13.26 22.13 -9.43
CA ARG A 212 -14.68 22.42 -9.18
C ARG A 212 -15.10 22.38 -7.72
N LEU A 213 -14.37 21.67 -6.87
CA LEU A 213 -14.75 21.47 -5.46
C LEU A 213 -13.82 22.23 -4.51
N TRP A 214 -14.36 22.56 -3.34
CA TRP A 214 -13.54 23.03 -2.22
C TRP A 214 -12.80 21.85 -1.56
N ILE A 215 -11.60 21.55 -2.04
CA ILE A 215 -10.74 20.50 -1.48
C ILE A 215 -10.12 20.93 -0.15
N LEU A 216 -10.38 20.15 0.90
CA LEU A 216 -9.88 20.31 2.26
C LEU A 216 -8.64 19.46 2.55
N ASP A 217 -8.51 18.30 1.91
CA ASP A 217 -7.33 17.42 1.99
C ASP A 217 -7.28 16.51 0.74
N PRO A 218 -6.09 16.20 0.18
CA PRO A 218 -4.76 16.62 0.61
C PRO A 218 -4.44 18.09 0.28
N PRO A 219 -3.38 18.66 0.87
CA PRO A 219 -2.85 19.96 0.46
C PRO A 219 -2.47 19.97 -1.04
N SER A 220 -2.54 21.12 -1.71
CA SER A 220 -2.34 21.24 -3.17
C SER A 220 -1.07 20.56 -3.69
N ARG A 221 0.04 20.65 -2.94
CA ARG A 221 1.32 20.01 -3.28
C ARG A 221 1.31 18.48 -3.32
N ALA A 222 0.34 17.84 -2.67
CA ALA A 222 0.24 16.39 -2.53
C ALA A 222 -0.92 15.78 -3.33
N ARG A 223 -1.74 16.62 -3.99
CA ARG A 223 -2.92 16.20 -4.77
C ARG A 223 -2.59 15.20 -5.87
N LEU A 224 -1.50 15.44 -6.62
CA LEU A 224 -1.10 14.57 -7.72
C LEU A 224 -0.65 13.17 -7.24
N SER A 225 -0.16 13.05 -6.01
CA SER A 225 0.42 11.80 -5.50
C SER A 225 -0.58 10.84 -4.86
N VAL A 226 -1.85 11.23 -4.71
CA VAL A 226 -2.86 10.41 -4.00
C VAL A 226 -4.16 10.31 -4.79
N ASP A 227 -4.89 9.22 -4.53
CA ASP A 227 -6.14 8.80 -5.17
C ASP A 227 -7.41 9.30 -4.47
N TYR A 228 -7.27 10.06 -3.39
CA TYR A 228 -8.39 10.54 -2.60
C TYR A 228 -8.50 12.06 -2.57
N ARG A 229 -9.73 12.54 -2.34
CA ARG A 229 -10.06 13.94 -2.05
C ARG A 229 -11.06 14.02 -0.92
N ARG A 230 -10.77 14.83 0.09
CA ARG A 230 -11.75 15.31 1.07
C ARG A 230 -12.16 16.71 0.67
N PHE A 231 -13.45 16.95 0.50
CA PHE A 231 -13.99 18.24 0.09
C PHE A 231 -15.15 18.68 0.98
N ALA A 232 -15.36 19.99 1.06
CA ALA A 232 -16.48 20.55 1.81
C ALA A 232 -17.79 20.16 1.13
N ALA A 233 -18.78 19.77 1.93
CA ALA A 233 -20.12 19.46 1.45
C ALA A 233 -21.18 20.35 2.12
N GLY A 234 -20.76 21.28 2.99
CA GLY A 234 -21.63 22.23 3.67
C GLY A 234 -21.06 22.59 5.05
N PRO A 235 -21.74 23.47 5.81
CA PRO A 235 -21.29 23.84 7.15
C PRO A 235 -21.18 22.62 8.07
N GLY A 236 -19.98 22.38 8.63
CA GLY A 236 -19.72 21.26 9.53
C GLY A 236 -19.74 19.86 8.88
N LEU A 237 -19.73 19.81 7.55
CA LEU A 237 -19.83 18.56 6.78
C LEU A 237 -18.78 18.51 5.67
N SER A 238 -18.13 17.35 5.55
CA SER A 238 -17.21 17.05 4.45
C SER A 238 -17.41 15.63 3.96
N ILE A 239 -17.01 15.37 2.72
CA ILE A 239 -17.03 14.04 2.11
C ILE A 239 -15.61 13.72 1.69
N GLN A 240 -15.13 12.54 2.09
CA GLN A 240 -13.91 11.96 1.57
C GLN A 240 -14.27 10.93 0.51
N MET A 241 -13.63 11.05 -0.64
CA MET A 241 -13.82 10.20 -1.80
C MET A 241 -12.49 9.58 -2.20
N VAL A 242 -12.49 8.29 -2.48
CA VAL A 242 -11.35 7.56 -3.04
C VAL A 242 -11.72 7.10 -4.45
N VAL A 243 -10.98 7.58 -5.44
CA VAL A 243 -11.19 7.28 -6.86
C VAL A 243 -10.25 6.16 -7.26
N LYS A 244 -10.80 5.07 -7.80
CA LYS A 244 -9.97 3.97 -8.28
C LYS A 244 -9.32 4.35 -9.62
N PRO A 245 -7.99 4.27 -9.76
CA PRO A 245 -7.31 4.61 -11.01
C PRO A 245 -7.79 3.81 -12.22
N GLU A 246 -8.10 2.53 -12.04
CA GLU A 246 -8.55 1.62 -13.09
C GLU A 246 -10.00 1.87 -13.54
N GLU A 247 -10.82 2.48 -12.66
CA GLU A 247 -12.25 2.72 -12.87
C GLU A 247 -12.62 4.15 -12.41
N PRO A 248 -12.02 5.20 -13.00
CA PRO A 248 -12.05 6.56 -12.43
C PRO A 248 -13.41 7.25 -12.50
N ARG A 249 -14.36 6.70 -13.26
CA ARG A 249 -15.74 7.21 -13.41
C ARG A 249 -16.79 6.34 -12.74
N ALA A 250 -16.42 5.15 -12.26
CA ALA A 250 -17.29 4.29 -11.49
C ALA A 250 -17.64 4.94 -10.15
N LEU A 251 -18.69 4.44 -9.48
CA LEU A 251 -19.10 4.93 -8.16
C LEU A 251 -17.93 4.78 -7.16
N PRO A 252 -17.37 5.87 -6.64
CA PRO A 252 -16.19 5.82 -5.78
C PRO A 252 -16.55 5.43 -4.35
N ALA A 253 -15.54 5.08 -3.55
CA ALA A 253 -15.74 4.88 -2.13
C ALA A 253 -15.92 6.25 -1.44
N LEU A 254 -17.08 6.44 -0.80
CA LEU A 254 -17.45 7.69 -0.14
C LEU A 254 -17.54 7.52 1.38
N ARG A 255 -16.91 8.43 2.11
CA ARG A 255 -16.98 8.55 3.57
C ARG A 255 -17.49 9.93 3.95
N PHE A 256 -18.67 9.97 4.55
CA PHE A 256 -19.28 11.20 5.05
C PHE A 256 -18.74 11.51 6.45
N LEU A 257 -18.37 12.77 6.68
CA LEU A 257 -17.74 13.25 7.91
C LEU A 257 -18.48 14.47 8.42
N GLY A 258 -19.06 14.38 9.61
CA GLY A 258 -19.82 15.43 10.26
C GLY A 258 -20.77 14.85 11.32
N PRO A 259 -21.57 15.70 11.99
CA PRO A 259 -22.61 15.26 12.92
C PRO A 259 -23.64 14.33 12.25
N ASP A 260 -24.08 13.29 12.96
CA ASP A 260 -24.97 12.24 12.42
C ASP A 260 -26.29 12.79 11.85
N HIS A 261 -26.85 13.84 12.47
CA HIS A 261 -28.09 14.47 12.02
C HIS A 261 -27.93 15.23 10.69
N LEU A 262 -26.70 15.60 10.30
CA LEU A 262 -26.39 16.18 8.98
C LEU A 262 -25.99 15.09 7.98
N VAL A 263 -25.26 14.07 8.42
CA VAL A 263 -24.77 12.98 7.56
C VAL A 263 -25.90 12.06 7.12
N SER A 264 -26.81 11.67 8.03
CA SER A 264 -27.83 10.65 7.75
C SER A 264 -28.75 11.02 6.58
N PRO A 265 -29.34 12.23 6.52
CA PRO A 265 -30.20 12.60 5.39
C PRO A 265 -29.49 12.59 4.03
N LEU A 266 -28.20 12.97 4.01
CA LEU A 266 -27.40 12.98 2.79
C LEU A 266 -27.07 11.57 2.31
N ARG A 267 -26.73 10.68 3.24
CA ARG A 267 -26.52 9.28 2.94
C ARG A 267 -27.79 8.62 2.43
N ASP A 268 -28.94 8.91 3.02
CA ASP A 268 -30.23 8.38 2.59
C ASP A 268 -30.60 8.89 1.18
N THR A 269 -30.33 10.17 0.91
CA THR A 269 -30.53 10.77 -0.42
C THR A 269 -29.64 10.08 -1.45
N LEU A 270 -28.35 9.95 -1.16
CA LEU A 270 -27.40 9.25 -2.02
C LEU A 270 -27.88 7.84 -2.31
N HIS A 271 -28.22 7.04 -1.29
CA HIS A 271 -28.71 5.68 -1.47
C HIS A 271 -29.96 5.59 -2.36
N SER A 272 -30.91 6.52 -2.20
CA SER A 272 -32.12 6.55 -3.03
C SER A 272 -31.86 6.88 -4.50
N ARG A 273 -30.77 7.61 -4.79
CA ARG A 273 -30.42 8.11 -6.13
C ARG A 273 -29.17 7.47 -6.73
N LEU A 274 -28.61 6.43 -6.11
CA LEU A 274 -27.43 5.73 -6.63
C LEU A 274 -27.60 5.27 -8.10
N HIS A 275 -28.81 4.91 -8.48
CA HIS A 275 -29.17 4.50 -9.84
C HIS A 275 -29.04 5.62 -10.89
N GLU A 276 -28.91 6.89 -10.45
CA GLU A 276 -28.71 8.04 -11.32
C GLU A 276 -27.23 8.29 -11.64
N TRP A 277 -26.30 7.59 -10.99
CA TRP A 277 -24.87 7.66 -11.30
C TRP A 277 -24.59 7.11 -12.70
N LYS A 278 -23.91 7.89 -13.54
CA LYS A 278 -23.61 7.56 -14.93
C LYS A 278 -22.13 7.74 -15.22
N GLU A 279 -21.44 6.67 -15.60
CA GLU A 279 -19.98 6.70 -15.84
C GLU A 279 -19.59 7.59 -17.03
N GLU A 280 -20.54 7.95 -17.90
CA GLU A 280 -20.32 8.89 -19.00
C GLU A 280 -20.21 10.35 -18.53
N LYS A 281 -20.56 10.64 -17.28
CA LYS A 281 -20.58 11.99 -16.70
C LYS A 281 -19.34 12.30 -15.84
N GLY A 282 -19.13 13.58 -15.57
CA GLY A 282 -18.16 14.09 -14.59
C GLY A 282 -18.39 13.52 -13.19
N LEU A 283 -17.32 13.37 -12.40
CA LEU A 283 -17.46 12.94 -11.00
C LEU A 283 -18.27 13.95 -10.20
N VAL A 284 -18.04 15.25 -10.43
CA VAL A 284 -18.73 16.33 -9.71
C VAL A 284 -20.19 16.38 -10.11
N GLU A 285 -20.49 16.27 -11.41
CA GLU A 285 -21.87 16.24 -11.91
C GLU A 285 -22.65 15.05 -11.33
N ASN A 286 -22.03 13.87 -11.29
CA ASN A 286 -22.63 12.69 -10.67
C ASN A 286 -22.87 12.91 -9.17
N LEU A 287 -21.89 13.43 -8.44
CA LEU A 287 -22.02 13.72 -7.00
C LEU A 287 -23.17 14.68 -6.72
N GLU A 288 -23.27 15.78 -7.46
CA GLU A 288 -24.34 16.77 -7.30
C GLU A 288 -25.72 16.18 -7.61
N THR A 289 -25.79 15.31 -8.64
CA THR A 289 -27.02 14.59 -9.01
C THR A 289 -27.47 13.66 -7.89
N VAL A 290 -26.60 12.76 -7.41
CA VAL A 290 -26.97 11.76 -6.40
C VAL A 290 -27.18 12.38 -5.01
N LEU A 291 -26.51 13.49 -4.69
CA LEU A 291 -26.73 14.24 -3.45
C LEU A 291 -27.91 15.21 -3.54
N GLY A 292 -28.40 15.50 -4.75
CA GLY A 292 -29.53 16.40 -5.00
C GLY A 292 -29.25 17.86 -4.64
N ARG A 293 -27.98 18.29 -4.68
CA ARG A 293 -27.56 19.66 -4.37
C ARG A 293 -26.21 19.97 -5.03
N GLU A 294 -25.96 21.26 -5.23
CA GLU A 294 -24.65 21.77 -5.66
C GLU A 294 -23.64 21.66 -4.51
N LEU A 295 -22.39 21.37 -4.87
CA LEU A 295 -21.29 21.30 -3.91
C LEU A 295 -20.53 22.64 -3.84
N PRO A 296 -20.03 23.04 -2.65
CA PRO A 296 -19.23 24.25 -2.53
C PRO A 296 -17.97 24.19 -3.40
N SER A 297 -17.76 25.23 -4.19
CA SER A 297 -16.47 25.52 -4.82
C SER A 297 -15.53 26.21 -3.83
N GLY A 298 -14.22 26.01 -4.00
CA GLY A 298 -13.22 26.66 -3.15
C GLY A 298 -13.19 28.18 -3.35
N PRO A 299 -12.65 28.94 -2.38
CA PRO A 299 -12.42 30.37 -2.57
C PRO A 299 -11.51 30.62 -3.77
N ARG A 300 -11.79 31.68 -4.54
CA ARG A 300 -10.90 32.09 -5.64
C ARG A 300 -9.65 32.74 -5.07
N ASP A 301 -8.51 32.64 -5.78
CA ASP A 301 -7.26 33.27 -5.34
C ASP A 301 -7.47 34.74 -4.93
N GLY A 302 -7.21 35.04 -3.66
CA GLY A 302 -7.35 36.38 -3.07
C GLY A 302 -8.63 36.62 -2.25
N GLU A 303 -9.58 35.68 -2.22
CA GLU A 303 -10.71 35.71 -1.28
C GLU A 303 -10.29 35.14 0.07
N MET A 304 -10.67 35.82 1.18
CA MET A 304 -10.45 35.29 2.52
C MET A 304 -11.06 33.89 2.61
N GLU A 305 -10.27 32.92 3.10
CA GLU A 305 -10.78 31.61 3.47
C GLU A 305 -12.02 31.82 4.34
N VAL A 306 -13.19 31.43 3.84
CA VAL A 306 -14.38 31.38 4.69
C VAL A 306 -13.99 30.45 5.83
N GLU A 307 -13.98 30.94 7.07
CA GLU A 307 -13.73 30.16 8.28
C GLU A 307 -14.78 29.03 8.36
N THR A 308 -14.59 27.99 7.58
CA THR A 308 -15.19 26.70 7.87
C THR A 308 -14.48 26.30 9.14
N ASN A 309 -15.21 26.36 10.25
CA ASN A 309 -14.74 26.09 11.60
C ASN A 309 -14.41 24.58 11.76
N GLN A 310 -13.45 24.11 10.95
CA GLN A 310 -13.02 22.74 10.74
C GLN A 310 -11.84 22.38 11.64
N GLU A 311 -11.29 23.35 12.38
CA GLU A 311 -10.21 23.12 13.32
C GLU A 311 -10.67 22.24 14.47
N CYS A 312 -9.75 21.37 14.93
CA CYS A 312 -10.02 20.55 16.09
C CYS A 312 -10.34 21.41 17.31
N GLY A 313 -11.42 21.11 18.01
CA GLY A 313 -11.76 21.82 19.24
C GLY A 313 -10.74 21.69 20.38
N ILE A 314 -9.85 20.70 20.35
CA ILE A 314 -8.93 20.46 21.47
C ILE A 314 -7.58 21.13 21.21
N CYS A 315 -6.97 20.87 20.06
CA CYS A 315 -5.65 21.42 19.74
C CYS A 315 -5.71 22.71 18.93
N TYR A 316 -6.90 23.17 18.53
CA TYR A 316 -7.11 24.40 17.73
C TYR A 316 -6.28 24.43 16.45
N SER A 317 -6.03 23.26 15.88
CA SER A 317 -5.36 23.10 14.59
C SER A 317 -6.22 22.27 13.67
N TYR A 318 -6.26 22.62 12.39
CA TYR A 318 -6.80 21.75 11.37
C TYR A 318 -5.86 20.57 11.08
N ARG A 319 -4.54 20.76 11.12
CA ARG A 319 -3.56 19.70 10.84
C ARG A 319 -2.66 19.42 12.02
N LEU A 320 -2.70 18.18 12.52
CA LEU A 320 -1.78 17.68 13.53
C LEU A 320 -0.90 16.59 12.90
N GLY A 321 0.21 17.00 12.28
CA GLY A 321 0.99 16.12 11.40
C GLY A 321 0.21 15.81 10.12
N ASP A 322 -0.14 14.53 9.94
CA ASP A 322 -1.01 14.06 8.84
C ASP A 322 -2.48 13.87 9.25
N ALA A 323 -2.80 14.03 10.53
CA ALA A 323 -4.17 13.91 11.01
C ALA A 323 -4.97 15.19 10.76
N ILE A 324 -6.21 15.01 10.31
CA ILE A 324 -7.24 16.04 10.18
C ILE A 324 -8.48 15.64 11.00
N PRO A 325 -9.37 16.57 11.40
CA PRO A 325 -10.52 16.24 12.23
C PRO A 325 -11.50 15.33 11.50
N GLU A 326 -11.73 14.14 12.04
CA GLU A 326 -12.64 13.13 11.47
C GLU A 326 -13.89 12.88 12.32
N LYS A 327 -13.85 13.29 13.59
CA LYS A 327 -14.95 13.08 14.54
C LYS A 327 -15.62 14.40 14.81
N SER A 328 -16.93 14.42 14.92
CA SER A 328 -17.69 15.62 15.27
C SER A 328 -18.66 15.34 16.39
N CYS A 329 -18.93 16.34 17.23
CA CYS A 329 -19.97 16.22 18.25
C CYS A 329 -21.34 16.12 17.58
N ASN A 330 -22.14 15.14 17.99
CA ASN A 330 -23.48 14.89 17.44
C ASN A 330 -24.56 15.85 17.97
N GLU A 331 -24.27 16.62 19.03
CA GLU A 331 -25.19 17.62 19.56
C GLU A 331 -25.41 18.73 18.50
N PRO A 332 -26.66 18.97 18.03
CA PRO A 332 -26.95 19.88 16.93
C PRO A 332 -26.47 21.32 17.13
N ARG A 333 -26.41 21.78 18.37
CA ARG A 333 -25.91 23.13 18.70
C ARG A 333 -24.38 23.20 18.85
N CYS A 334 -23.70 22.07 18.87
CA CYS A 334 -22.25 22.00 19.06
C CYS A 334 -21.53 21.73 17.74
N GLY A 335 -21.72 20.54 17.14
CA GLY A 335 -21.09 20.17 15.87
C GLY A 335 -19.55 20.23 15.81
N ARG A 336 -18.87 20.45 16.95
CA ARG A 336 -17.42 20.74 16.96
C ARG A 336 -16.63 19.55 16.43
N PRO A 337 -15.69 19.76 15.49
CA PRO A 337 -14.85 18.69 14.97
C PRO A 337 -13.63 18.45 15.86
N PHE A 338 -13.10 17.22 15.84
CA PHE A 338 -11.95 16.78 16.60
C PHE A 338 -11.09 15.80 15.79
N HIS A 339 -9.78 15.90 15.95
CA HIS A 339 -8.90 14.78 15.59
C HIS A 339 -9.26 13.58 16.45
N THR A 340 -9.23 12.38 15.85
CA THR A 340 -9.53 11.13 16.55
C THR A 340 -8.64 10.97 17.78
N GLN A 341 -7.32 11.19 17.64
CA GLN A 341 -6.39 11.06 18.76
C GLN A 341 -6.64 12.10 19.86
N CYS A 342 -6.81 13.37 19.51
CA CYS A 342 -7.11 14.43 20.49
C CYS A 342 -8.35 14.10 21.32
N LEU A 343 -9.41 13.61 20.67
CA LEU A 343 -10.65 13.25 21.37
C LEU A 343 -10.47 12.00 22.24
N ILE A 344 -9.71 11.00 21.78
CA ILE A 344 -9.38 9.82 22.59
C ILE A 344 -8.61 10.23 23.84
N ASP A 345 -7.52 10.99 23.69
CA ASP A 345 -6.69 11.42 24.82
C ASP A 345 -7.49 12.22 25.83
N TRP A 346 -8.36 13.12 25.35
CA TRP A 346 -9.27 13.86 26.21
C TRP A 346 -10.24 12.95 26.96
N LEU A 347 -10.95 12.07 26.26
CA LEU A 347 -11.92 11.18 26.89
C LEU A 347 -11.24 10.26 27.91
N LEU A 348 -10.04 9.77 27.63
CA LEU A 348 -9.28 8.95 28.58
C LEU A 348 -8.77 9.72 29.80
N SER A 349 -8.69 11.05 29.73
CA SER A 349 -8.27 11.90 30.85
C SER A 349 -9.39 12.24 31.85
N VAL A 350 -10.67 12.06 31.46
CA VAL A 350 -11.81 12.44 32.31
C VAL A 350 -12.33 11.27 33.15
N PRO A 351 -12.61 11.46 34.46
CA PRO A 351 -13.10 10.39 35.34
C PRO A 351 -14.45 9.79 34.94
N SER A 352 -15.26 10.52 34.16
CA SER A 352 -16.58 10.07 33.67
C SER A 352 -16.50 9.13 32.47
N CYS A 353 -15.29 8.88 31.95
CA CYS A 353 -15.07 7.99 30.83
C CYS A 353 -15.51 6.56 31.14
N ARG A 354 -16.31 5.96 30.25
CA ARG A 354 -16.62 4.54 30.29
C ARG A 354 -16.11 3.89 29.01
N GLN A 355 -15.42 2.78 29.15
CA GLN A 355 -15.01 1.96 28.02
C GLN A 355 -15.87 0.70 28.00
N SER A 356 -16.37 0.34 26.82
CA SER A 356 -17.04 -0.95 26.61
C SER A 356 -16.71 -1.45 25.22
N LEU A 357 -16.10 -2.64 25.15
CA LEU A 357 -15.60 -3.23 23.90
C LEU A 357 -14.66 -2.25 23.16
N ASN A 358 -14.98 -1.90 21.91
CA ASN A 358 -14.25 -0.94 21.07
C ASN A 358 -14.91 0.45 21.07
N MET A 359 -15.64 0.83 22.12
CA MET A 359 -16.29 2.14 22.25
C MET A 359 -15.83 2.87 23.50
N ILE A 360 -15.56 4.17 23.34
CA ILE A 360 -15.35 5.12 24.42
C ILE A 360 -16.58 6.00 24.54
N PHE A 361 -17.11 6.08 25.76
CA PHE A 361 -18.21 6.95 26.13
C PHE A 361 -17.67 8.05 27.05
N GLY A 362 -18.01 9.30 26.75
CA GLY A 362 -17.79 10.40 27.66
C GLY A 362 -18.49 11.66 27.19
N GLU A 363 -18.11 12.80 27.73
CA GLU A 363 -18.73 14.08 27.42
C GLU A 363 -17.89 14.88 26.42
N CYS A 364 -18.56 15.60 25.53
CA CYS A 364 -17.91 16.53 24.61
C CYS A 364 -17.18 17.62 25.40
N PRO A 365 -15.90 17.93 25.10
CA PRO A 365 -15.15 19.00 25.77
C PRO A 365 -15.80 20.38 25.70
N TYR A 366 -16.71 20.61 24.74
CA TYR A 366 -17.32 21.91 24.47
C TYR A 366 -18.72 22.08 25.06
N CYS A 367 -19.57 21.06 24.93
CA CYS A 367 -20.99 21.18 25.30
C CYS A 367 -21.40 20.28 26.47
N ASN A 368 -20.47 19.46 27.00
CA ASN A 368 -20.71 18.51 28.07
C ASN A 368 -21.87 17.53 27.80
N LYS A 369 -22.21 17.31 26.51
CA LYS A 369 -23.18 16.31 26.07
C LYS A 369 -22.49 15.00 25.73
N VAL A 370 -23.24 13.90 25.85
CA VAL A 370 -22.75 12.56 25.59
C VAL A 370 -22.17 12.49 24.18
N SER A 371 -20.90 12.10 24.11
CA SER A 371 -20.16 11.82 22.88
C SER A 371 -19.83 10.34 22.87
N LEU A 372 -20.28 9.67 21.82
CA LEU A 372 -19.95 8.28 21.56
C LEU A 372 -18.83 8.22 20.53
N LEU A 373 -17.72 7.57 20.88
CA LEU A 373 -16.61 7.36 19.96
C LEU A 373 -16.36 5.86 19.74
N SER A 374 -16.57 5.41 18.50
CA SER A 374 -16.07 4.11 18.03
C SER A 374 -14.56 4.19 17.78
N LEU A 375 -13.81 3.24 18.34
CA LEU A 375 -12.37 3.04 18.14
C LEU A 375 -12.02 2.18 16.91
N MET A 376 -13.04 1.68 16.19
CA MET A 376 -12.87 1.01 14.89
C MET A 376 -12.94 1.99 13.73
#